data_AF-R0KVV2-F1
#
_entry.id   AF-R0KVV2-F1
#
_cell.length_a   1.000
_cell.length_b   1.000
_cell.length_c   1.000
_cell.angle_alpha   90.00
_cell.angle_beta   90.00
_cell.angle_gamma   90.00
#
_symmetry.space_group_name_H-M   'P 1'
#
loop_
_entity.id
_entity.type
_entity.pdbx_description
1 polymer ?
#
loop_
_entity_poly.entity_id
_entity_poly.type
_entity_poly.pdbx_seq_one_letter_code
_entity_poly.pdbx_strand_id
1 'polypeptide(L)'
;MSTPRSKEHLRLALEIRRNGLPAPVPCDYCFANNRQCVAMPEVDGKRLKCSECTRLGHPCVNMSWVSLDKTREEYQKKVDKDKQLLAQVISRLMRNKKILKQAKERAAKKTMCLANSLRAGGDDVDAQESLDCPAADALVGFSPVMWSTLGSLDALASPSNSSDAPIFSS
;
A
#
# COMPACT_ATOMS: atom_id res chain seq x y z
N MET A 1 41.07 -22.74 15.32
CA MET A 1 40.90 -23.10 16.75
C MET A 1 39.54 -22.57 17.21
N SER A 2 38.59 -23.44 17.56
CA SER A 2 37.26 -23.03 18.01
C SER A 2 37.30 -22.57 19.47
N THR A 3 36.67 -21.43 19.75
CA THR A 3 36.64 -20.78 21.08
C THR A 3 35.98 -21.69 22.13
N PRO A 4 36.42 -21.64 23.40
CA PRO A 4 35.97 -22.56 24.46
C PRO A 4 34.45 -22.62 24.64
N ARG A 5 33.75 -21.47 24.54
CA ARG A 5 32.27 -21.40 24.57
C ARG A 5 31.58 -22.23 23.50
N SER A 6 32.17 -22.35 22.30
CA SER A 6 31.54 -23.10 21.20
C SER A 6 31.50 -24.61 21.44
N LYS A 7 32.50 -25.15 22.16
CA LYS A 7 32.57 -26.58 22.49
C LYS A 7 31.57 -26.97 23.58
N GLU A 8 31.33 -26.08 24.53
CA GLU A 8 30.34 -26.28 25.61
C GLU A 8 28.92 -26.36 25.07
N HIS A 9 28.55 -25.49 24.12
CA HIS A 9 27.21 -25.51 23.50
C HIS A 9 26.95 -26.80 22.71
N LEU A 10 27.96 -27.30 21.99
CA LEU A 10 27.87 -28.58 21.28
C LEU A 10 27.74 -29.76 22.24
N ARG A 11 28.51 -29.76 23.35
CA ARG A 11 28.41 -30.77 24.40
C ARG A 11 27.02 -30.78 25.04
N LEU A 12 26.53 -29.62 25.44
CA LEU A 12 25.20 -29.47 26.03
C LEU A 12 24.09 -29.90 25.06
N ALA A 13 24.19 -29.55 23.78
CA ALA A 13 23.23 -29.99 22.76
C ALA A 13 23.17 -31.52 22.61
N LEU A 14 24.32 -32.20 22.66
CA LEU A 14 24.39 -33.66 22.63
C LEU A 14 23.79 -34.29 23.89
N GLU A 15 24.04 -33.68 25.05
CA GLU A 15 23.48 -34.13 26.33
C GLU A 15 21.95 -34.01 26.34
N ILE A 16 21.41 -32.86 25.93
CA ILE A 16 19.96 -32.65 25.78
C ILE A 16 19.37 -33.66 24.78
N ARG A 17 20.07 -33.95 23.67
CA ARG A 17 19.59 -34.92 22.68
C ARG A 17 19.54 -36.34 23.24
N ARG A 18 20.46 -36.71 24.13
CA ARG A 18 20.56 -38.06 24.69
C ARG A 18 19.62 -38.29 25.87
N ASN A 19 19.47 -37.28 26.73
CA ASN A 19 18.76 -37.40 28.01
C ASN A 19 17.42 -36.66 28.03
N GLY A 20 17.17 -35.79 27.05
CA GLY A 20 15.94 -35.02 26.95
C GLY A 20 14.78 -35.84 26.39
N LEU A 21 13.60 -35.23 26.43
CA LEU A 21 12.37 -35.79 25.90
C LEU A 21 11.85 -34.95 24.73
N PRO A 22 11.11 -35.55 23.79
CA PRO A 22 10.38 -34.79 22.79
C PRO A 22 9.47 -33.76 23.46
N ALA A 23 9.67 -32.49 23.12
CA ALA A 23 8.82 -31.43 23.63
C ALA A 23 7.38 -31.63 23.08
N PRO A 24 6.35 -31.52 23.93
CA PRO A 24 4.96 -31.68 23.48
C PRO A 24 4.56 -30.61 22.45
N VAL A 25 5.21 -29.44 22.51
CA VAL A 25 5.11 -28.38 21.51
C VAL A 25 6.52 -28.08 21.01
N PRO A 26 6.80 -28.22 19.70
CA PRO A 26 8.09 -27.83 19.16
C PRO A 26 8.27 -26.32 19.22
N CYS A 27 9.51 -25.86 19.38
CA CYS A 27 9.82 -24.44 19.19
C CYS A 27 9.65 -24.02 17.73
N ASP A 28 9.51 -22.71 17.49
CA ASP A 28 9.23 -22.17 16.15
C ASP A 28 10.26 -22.64 15.10
N TYR A 29 11.54 -22.69 15.49
CA TYR A 29 12.62 -23.16 14.62
C TYR A 29 12.45 -24.64 14.24
N CYS A 30 12.23 -25.51 15.23
CA CYS A 30 12.08 -26.95 14.98
C CYS A 30 10.81 -27.23 14.18
N PHE A 31 9.72 -26.49 14.44
CA PHE A 31 8.49 -26.59 13.69
C PHE A 31 8.68 -26.19 12.23
N ALA A 32 9.28 -25.02 11.96
CA ALA A 32 9.51 -24.52 10.60
C ALA A 32 10.43 -25.43 9.77
N ASN A 33 11.36 -26.13 10.41
CA ASN A 33 12.32 -27.01 9.74
C ASN A 33 11.93 -28.49 9.77
N ASN A 34 10.73 -28.82 10.26
CA ASN A 34 10.25 -30.20 10.44
C ASN A 34 11.26 -31.10 11.19
N ARG A 35 11.83 -30.59 12.28
CA ARG A 35 12.79 -31.31 13.12
C ARG A 35 12.16 -31.70 14.45
N GLN A 36 12.55 -32.85 14.98
CA GLN A 36 12.13 -33.27 16.31
C GLN A 36 12.73 -32.32 17.37
N CYS A 37 11.86 -31.65 18.11
CA CYS A 37 12.26 -30.74 19.18
C CYS A 37 12.48 -31.55 20.47
N VAL A 38 13.74 -31.78 20.85
CA VAL A 38 14.09 -32.47 22.09
C VAL A 38 14.59 -31.46 23.11
N ALA A 39 13.98 -31.42 24.29
CA ALA A 39 14.38 -30.53 25.37
C ALA A 39 14.46 -31.31 26.69
N MET A 40 15.24 -30.81 27.63
CA MET A 40 15.23 -31.35 28.99
C MET A 40 13.91 -31.01 29.69
N PRO A 41 13.45 -31.84 30.63
CA PRO A 41 12.35 -31.49 31.52
C PRO A 41 12.61 -30.14 32.19
N GLU A 42 11.54 -29.42 32.53
CA GLU A 42 11.67 -28.20 33.32
C GLU A 42 12.29 -28.51 34.68
N VAL A 43 13.37 -27.80 35.01
CA VAL A 43 14.00 -27.80 36.34
C VAL A 43 13.91 -26.37 36.86
N ASP A 44 13.39 -26.20 38.07
CA ASP A 44 13.24 -24.89 38.74
C ASP A 44 12.48 -23.82 37.93
N GLY A 45 11.45 -24.23 37.19
CA GLY A 45 10.58 -23.33 36.43
C GLY A 45 11.25 -22.67 35.22
N LYS A 46 12.48 -23.07 34.85
CA LYS A 46 13.18 -22.58 33.65
C LYS A 46 13.27 -23.70 32.63
N ARG A 47 12.63 -23.52 31.47
CA ARG A 47 12.87 -24.38 30.31
C ARG A 47 14.26 -24.13 29.75
N LEU A 48 15.07 -25.19 29.70
CA LEU A 48 16.27 -25.20 28.88
C LEU A 48 15.88 -25.15 27.39
N LYS A 49 16.75 -24.56 26.57
CA LYS A 49 16.61 -24.56 25.11
C LYS A 49 16.61 -25.99 24.58
N CYS A 50 15.94 -26.24 23.45
CA CYS A 50 16.01 -27.56 22.80
C CYS A 50 17.43 -27.85 22.28
N SER A 51 17.71 -29.11 21.96
CA SER A 51 19.00 -29.57 21.46
C SER A 51 19.47 -28.79 20.23
N GLU A 52 18.59 -28.56 19.25
CA GLU A 52 18.93 -27.84 18.01
C GLU A 52 19.19 -26.34 18.25
N CYS A 53 18.34 -25.66 19.03
CA CYS A 53 18.56 -24.26 19.37
C CYS A 53 19.82 -24.06 20.21
N THR A 54 20.14 -25.02 21.09
CA THR A 54 21.40 -25.03 21.85
C THR A 54 22.61 -25.20 20.94
N ARG A 55 22.53 -26.17 20.01
CA ARG A 55 23.59 -26.46 19.01
C ARG A 55 23.90 -25.26 18.13
N LEU A 56 22.87 -24.54 17.70
CA LEU A 56 22.99 -23.38 16.81
C LEU A 56 23.20 -22.06 17.56
N GLY A 57 23.01 -22.04 18.87
CA GLY A 57 23.13 -20.83 19.69
C GLY A 57 21.96 -19.83 19.55
N HIS A 58 20.87 -20.21 18.88
CA HIS A 58 19.69 -19.34 18.70
C HIS A 58 18.78 -19.30 19.95
N PRO A 59 17.92 -18.27 20.09
CA PRO A 59 16.84 -18.31 21.06
C PRO A 59 15.88 -19.46 20.74
N CYS A 60 15.47 -20.20 21.78
CA CYS A 60 14.46 -21.25 21.66
C CYS A 60 13.12 -20.66 22.08
N VAL A 61 12.36 -20.14 21.12
CA VAL A 61 11.04 -19.57 21.38
C VAL A 61 10.01 -20.70 21.25
N ASN A 62 9.38 -21.06 22.36
CA ASN A 62 8.20 -21.91 22.36
C ASN A 62 7.03 -21.09 22.88
N MET A 63 6.02 -20.89 22.03
CA MET A 63 4.77 -20.30 22.47
C MET A 63 3.98 -21.34 23.27
N SER A 64 3.36 -20.93 24.37
CA SER A 64 2.40 -21.80 25.06
C SER A 64 1.19 -22.08 24.14
N TRP A 65 0.46 -23.19 24.33
CA TRP A 65 -0.76 -23.46 23.56
C TRP A 65 -1.75 -22.29 23.62
N VAL A 66 -1.89 -21.67 24.81
CA VAL A 66 -2.73 -20.49 25.01
C VAL A 66 -2.26 -19.31 24.16
N SER A 67 -0.93 -19.09 24.10
CA SER A 67 -0.35 -18.04 23.26
C SER A 67 -0.55 -18.31 21.77
N LEU A 68 -0.45 -19.57 21.33
CA LEU A 68 -0.71 -19.98 19.95
C LEU A 68 -2.16 -19.79 19.56
N ASP A 69 -3.11 -20.23 20.39
CA ASP A 69 -4.54 -20.06 20.14
C ASP A 69 -4.91 -18.58 20.09
N LYS A 70 -4.41 -17.77 21.03
CA LYS A 70 -4.61 -16.32 21.01
C LYS A 70 -4.05 -15.68 19.74
N THR A 71 -2.86 -16.08 19.32
CA THR A 71 -2.24 -15.59 18.08
C THR A 71 -3.10 -15.97 16.87
N ARG A 72 -3.56 -17.23 16.79
CA ARG A 72 -4.45 -17.68 15.72
C ARG A 72 -5.70 -16.82 15.63
N GLU A 73 -6.37 -16.58 16.76
CA GLU A 73 -7.59 -15.78 16.80
C GLU A 73 -7.35 -14.31 16.43
N GLU A 74 -6.27 -13.70 16.94
CA GLU A 74 -5.92 -12.32 16.62
C GLU A 74 -5.62 -12.12 15.14
N TYR A 75 -4.85 -13.03 14.54
CA TYR A 75 -4.53 -12.95 13.11
C TYR A 75 -5.73 -13.29 12.24
N GLN A 76 -6.60 -14.21 12.66
CA GLN A 76 -7.87 -14.46 11.98
C GLN A 76 -8.74 -13.20 11.92
N LYS A 77 -8.88 -12.49 13.05
CA LYS A 77 -9.61 -11.21 13.10
C LYS A 77 -9.00 -10.15 12.18
N LYS A 78 -7.67 -10.08 12.08
CA LYS A 78 -6.98 -9.16 11.15
C LYS A 78 -7.28 -9.52 9.70
N VAL A 79 -7.17 -10.79 9.33
CA VAL A 79 -7.50 -11.29 7.99
C VAL A 79 -8.93 -10.95 7.60
N ASP A 80 -9.89 -11.13 8.52
CA ASP A 80 -11.29 -10.85 8.21
C ASP A 80 -11.57 -9.34 8.06
N LYS A 81 -10.90 -8.49 8.84
CA LYS A 81 -10.94 -7.03 8.66
C LYS A 81 -10.36 -6.62 7.30
N ASP A 82 -9.22 -7.19 6.91
CA ASP A 82 -8.56 -6.88 5.65
C ASP A 82 -9.41 -7.33 4.45
N LYS A 83 -10.07 -8.49 4.55
CA LYS A 83 -11.04 -8.95 3.54
C LYS A 83 -12.20 -7.98 3.38
N GLN A 84 -12.75 -7.45 4.47
CA GLN A 84 -13.83 -6.46 4.41
C GLN A 84 -13.37 -5.17 3.73
N LEU A 85 -12.18 -4.68 4.09
CA LEU A 85 -11.59 -3.49 3.45
C LEU A 85 -11.39 -3.71 1.96
N LEU A 86 -10.85 -4.87 1.56
CA LEU A 86 -10.66 -5.23 0.17
C LEU A 86 -11.99 -5.22 -0.61
N ALA A 87 -13.05 -5.78 -0.04
CA ALA A 87 -14.38 -5.78 -0.66
C ALA A 87 -14.93 -4.35 -0.87
N GLN A 88 -14.71 -3.45 0.09
CA GLN A 88 -15.08 -2.03 -0.04
C GLN A 88 -14.29 -1.35 -1.17
N VAL A 89 -12.98 -1.58 -1.24
CA VAL A 89 -12.11 -1.01 -2.27
C VAL A 89 -12.53 -1.50 -3.65
N ILE A 90 -12.80 -2.79 -3.82
CA ILE A 90 -13.29 -3.37 -5.09
C ILE A 90 -14.62 -2.72 -5.49
N SER A 91 -15.57 -2.59 -4.55
CA SER A 91 -16.87 -1.98 -4.82
C SER A 91 -16.75 -0.51 -5.24
N ARG A 92 -15.83 0.25 -4.63
CA ARG A 92 -15.52 1.62 -5.03
C ARG A 92 -14.89 1.67 -6.42
N LEU A 93 -13.92 0.80 -6.69
CA LEU A 93 -13.24 0.73 -7.99
C LEU A 93 -14.23 0.45 -9.13
N MET A 94 -15.15 -0.50 -8.94
CA MET A 94 -16.18 -0.84 -9.93
C MET A 94 -17.12 0.34 -10.21
N ARG A 95 -17.53 1.08 -9.16
CA ARG A 95 -18.32 2.31 -9.33
C ARG A 95 -17.55 3.37 -10.14
N ASN A 96 -16.29 3.62 -9.78
CA ASN A 96 -15.46 4.60 -10.48
C ASN A 96 -15.24 4.22 -11.95
N LYS A 97 -15.02 2.93 -12.24
CA LYS A 97 -14.87 2.44 -13.62
C LYS A 97 -16.15 2.65 -14.43
N LYS A 98 -17.32 2.42 -13.84
CA LYS A 98 -18.61 2.69 -14.49
C LYS A 98 -18.78 4.18 -14.81
N ILE A 99 -18.48 5.05 -13.85
CA ILE A 99 -18.54 6.51 -14.04
C ILE A 99 -17.56 6.95 -15.14
N LEU A 100 -16.32 6.43 -15.13
CA LEU A 100 -15.32 6.73 -16.15
C LEU A 100 -15.79 6.31 -17.55
N LYS A 101 -16.40 5.13 -17.68
CA LYS A 101 -16.96 4.67 -18.95
C LYS A 101 -18.05 5.63 -19.47
N GLN A 102 -18.99 6.01 -18.60
CA GLN A 102 -20.04 6.97 -18.95
C GLN A 102 -19.49 8.35 -19.32
N ALA A 103 -18.46 8.82 -18.62
CA ALA A 103 -17.80 10.09 -18.93
C ALA A 103 -17.13 10.04 -20.32
N LYS A 104 -16.43 8.95 -20.65
CA LYS A 104 -15.83 8.74 -21.97
C LYS A 104 -16.87 8.71 -23.09
N GLU A 105 -17.97 7.99 -22.91
CA GLU A 105 -19.07 7.93 -23.88
C GLU A 105 -19.71 9.32 -24.10
N ARG A 106 -19.92 10.09 -23.03
CA ARG A 106 -20.45 11.45 -23.11
C ARG A 106 -19.47 12.41 -23.78
N ALA A 107 -18.17 12.29 -23.49
CA ALA A 107 -17.14 13.08 -24.13
C ALA A 107 -17.11 12.80 -25.64
N ALA A 108 -17.13 11.53 -26.05
CA ALA A 108 -17.18 11.15 -27.47
C ALA A 108 -18.43 11.72 -28.17
N LYS A 109 -19.61 11.62 -27.55
CA LYS A 109 -20.84 12.23 -28.09
C LYS A 109 -20.74 13.76 -28.20
N LYS A 110 -20.15 14.43 -27.20
CA LYS A 110 -19.93 15.87 -27.23
C LYS A 110 -19.03 16.27 -28.41
N THR A 111 -17.94 15.54 -28.64
CA THR A 111 -17.04 15.77 -29.77
C THR A 111 -17.77 15.61 -31.11
N MET A 112 -18.58 14.56 -31.26
CA MET A 112 -19.39 14.36 -32.47
C MET A 112 -20.40 15.49 -32.70
N CYS A 113 -21.12 15.93 -31.65
CA CYS A 113 -22.04 17.06 -31.77
C CYS A 113 -21.33 18.35 -32.16
N LEU A 114 -20.17 18.64 -31.57
CA LEU A 114 -19.36 19.82 -31.89
C LEU A 114 -18.91 19.80 -33.36
N ALA A 115 -18.42 18.66 -33.84
CA ALA A 115 -18.00 18.50 -35.24
C ALA A 115 -19.17 18.72 -36.22
N ASN A 116 -20.36 18.18 -35.89
CA ASN A 116 -21.56 18.41 -36.70
C ASN A 116 -21.98 19.89 -36.72
N SER A 117 -21.90 20.59 -35.59
CA SER A 117 -22.20 22.02 -35.51
C SER A 117 -21.23 22.87 -36.33
N LEU A 118 -19.93 22.56 -36.30
CA LEU A 118 -18.92 23.24 -37.11
C LEU A 118 -19.14 22.99 -38.61
N ARG A 119 -19.44 21.75 -39.01
CA ARG A 119 -19.80 21.41 -40.40
C ARG A 119 -21.05 22.17 -40.87
N ALA A 120 -22.06 22.30 -40.03
CA ALA A 120 -23.25 23.10 -40.34
C ALA A 120 -22.96 24.60 -40.47
N GLY A 121 -21.90 25.10 -39.81
CA GLY A 121 -21.41 26.47 -39.94
C GLY A 121 -20.56 26.73 -41.19
N GLY A 122 -20.30 25.71 -42.01
CA GLY A 122 -19.49 25.81 -43.23
C GLY A 122 -18.02 25.44 -43.06
N ASP A 123 -17.61 24.96 -41.87
CA ASP A 123 -16.25 24.50 -41.63
C ASP A 123 -16.11 22.99 -41.94
N ASP A 124 -15.22 22.63 -42.87
CA ASP A 124 -14.91 21.21 -43.17
C ASP A 124 -14.07 20.60 -42.04
N VAL A 125 -14.75 20.04 -41.03
CA VAL A 125 -14.13 19.21 -39.99
C VAL A 125 -14.58 17.75 -40.13
N ASP A 126 -13.65 16.90 -40.55
CA ASP A 126 -13.81 15.46 -40.46
C ASP A 126 -13.49 15.03 -39.02
N ALA A 127 -14.51 14.59 -38.28
CA ALA A 127 -14.35 13.88 -37.02
C ALA A 127 -13.85 12.45 -37.30
N GLN A 128 -12.72 12.33 -38.00
CA GLN A 128 -12.03 11.06 -38.10
C GLN A 128 -11.40 10.77 -36.74
N GLU A 129 -11.49 9.51 -36.34
CA GLU A 129 -11.00 8.90 -35.10
C GLU A 129 -9.47 9.03 -34.96
N SER A 130 -8.96 10.26 -34.95
CA SER A 130 -7.58 10.57 -34.60
C SER A 130 -7.50 10.58 -33.08
N LEU A 131 -6.95 9.50 -32.55
CA LEU A 131 -6.77 9.26 -31.13
C LEU A 131 -5.76 10.19 -30.45
N ASP A 132 -5.14 11.12 -31.18
CA ASP A 132 -4.20 12.07 -30.62
C ASP A 132 -4.52 13.47 -31.14
N CYS A 133 -5.17 14.26 -30.29
CA CYS A 133 -5.29 15.70 -30.50
C CYS A 133 -3.99 16.34 -29.96
N PRO A 134 -3.05 16.78 -30.82
CA PRO A 134 -1.73 17.25 -30.39
C PRO A 134 -1.77 18.50 -29.49
N ALA A 135 -2.93 19.15 -29.37
CA ALA A 135 -3.14 20.31 -28.51
C ALA A 135 -3.24 19.95 -27.01
N ALA A 136 -3.50 18.70 -26.63
CA ALA A 136 -3.50 18.30 -25.22
C ALA A 136 -2.10 18.32 -24.60
N ASP A 137 -1.07 18.05 -25.41
CA ASP A 137 0.34 18.06 -25.01
C ASP A 137 1.04 19.40 -25.29
N ALA A 138 0.36 20.38 -25.90
CA ALA A 138 0.93 21.71 -26.16
C ALA A 138 0.90 22.64 -24.92
N LEU A 139 0.37 22.18 -23.78
CA LEU A 139 0.23 22.94 -22.53
C LEU A 139 1.19 22.48 -21.42
N VAL A 140 2.23 21.71 -21.75
CA VAL A 140 3.37 21.51 -20.83
C VAL A 140 4.28 22.73 -20.90
N GLY A 141 4.13 23.64 -19.92
CA GLY A 141 5.26 24.45 -19.45
C GLY A 141 5.09 25.98 -19.36
N PHE A 142 3.90 26.55 -19.18
CA PHE A 142 3.84 27.97 -18.81
C PHE A 142 4.08 28.14 -17.31
N SER A 143 5.23 28.73 -16.96
CA SER A 143 5.63 29.09 -15.58
C SER A 143 4.53 29.95 -14.91
N PRO A 144 4.26 29.78 -13.59
CA PRO A 144 3.31 30.59 -12.84
C PRO A 144 3.44 32.11 -13.01
N VAL A 145 4.65 32.59 -13.37
CA VAL A 145 4.93 34.00 -13.64
C VAL A 145 4.26 34.52 -14.91
N MET A 146 4.01 33.67 -15.91
CA MET A 146 3.33 34.07 -17.16
C MET A 146 1.83 34.29 -16.94
N TRP A 147 1.22 33.56 -16.01
CA TRP A 147 -0.19 33.74 -15.65
C TRP A 147 -0.44 35.10 -14.99
N SER A 148 0.48 35.56 -14.14
CA SER A 148 0.39 36.90 -13.54
C SER A 148 0.63 38.02 -14.56
N THR A 149 1.42 37.78 -15.61
CA THR A 149 1.62 38.78 -16.67
C THR A 149 0.39 38.90 -17.59
N LEU A 150 -0.27 37.78 -17.91
CA LEU A 150 -1.54 37.79 -18.65
C LEU A 150 -2.67 38.47 -17.88
N GLY A 151 -2.77 38.23 -16.57
CA GLY A 151 -3.73 38.96 -15.71
C GLY A 151 -3.44 40.47 -15.60
N SER A 152 -2.18 40.87 -15.77
CA SER A 152 -1.77 42.28 -15.75
C SER A 152 -2.05 43.00 -17.09
N LEU A 153 -2.05 42.28 -18.21
CA LEU A 153 -2.43 42.81 -19.53
C LEU A 153 -3.94 43.02 -19.66
N ASP A 154 -4.75 42.16 -19.03
CA ASP A 154 -6.21 42.28 -18.99
C ASP A 154 -6.66 43.52 -18.20
N ALA A 155 -5.89 43.90 -17.17
CA ALA A 155 -6.08 45.14 -16.41
C ALA A 155 -5.75 46.41 -17.21
N LEU A 156 -4.87 46.33 -18.21
CA LEU A 156 -4.49 47.45 -19.08
C LEU A 156 -5.43 47.61 -20.29
N ALA A 157 -6.20 46.58 -20.64
CA ALA A 157 -7.16 46.60 -21.74
C ALA A 157 -8.56 47.12 -21.35
N SER A 158 -8.79 47.43 -20.07
CA SER A 158 -10.06 47.96 -19.57
C SER A 158 -10.10 49.50 -19.67
N PRO A 159 -10.98 50.10 -20.50
CA PRO A 159 -11.16 51.55 -20.50
C PRO A 159 -11.86 51.99 -19.22
N SER A 160 -11.25 52.95 -18.52
CA SER A 160 -11.73 53.56 -17.28
C SER A 160 -13.12 54.18 -17.46
N ASN A 161 -14.13 53.65 -16.77
CA ASN A 161 -15.32 54.42 -16.44
C ASN A 161 -15.11 55.06 -15.06
N SER A 162 -14.97 56.37 -15.10
CA SER A 162 -14.92 57.28 -13.97
C SER A 162 -16.27 57.35 -13.26
N SER A 163 -16.30 56.99 -11.98
CA SER A 163 -17.22 57.56 -11.00
C SER A 163 -16.73 57.24 -9.59
N ASP A 164 -15.70 57.98 -9.18
CA ASP A 164 -15.36 58.17 -7.77
C ASP A 164 -16.30 59.23 -7.18
N ALA A 165 -16.94 58.89 -6.05
CA ALA A 165 -17.18 59.83 -4.97
C ALA A 165 -17.24 59.04 -3.64
N PRO A 166 -16.42 59.38 -2.63
CA PRO A 166 -16.50 58.80 -1.30
C PRO A 166 -17.46 59.59 -0.42
N ILE A 167 -18.22 58.91 0.45
CA ILE A 167 -18.89 59.56 1.59
C ILE A 167 -18.54 58.80 2.87
N PHE A 168 -17.93 59.53 3.78
CA PHE A 168 -17.46 59.16 5.12
C PHE A 168 -18.63 59.06 6.14
N SER A 169 -18.48 58.10 7.05
CA SER A 169 -18.89 58.04 8.48
C SER A 169 -20.24 58.62 8.97
N SER A 170 -21.04 57.76 9.62
CA SER A 170 -21.17 57.66 11.10
C SER A 170 -21.86 56.35 11.49
#